data_AF-A0A813TV86-F1
#
_entry.id   AF-A0A813TV86-F1
#
_cell.length_a   1.000
_cell.length_b   1.000
_cell.length_c   1.000
_cell.angle_alpha   90.00
_cell.angle_beta   90.00
_cell.angle_gamma   90.00
#
_symmetry.space_group_name_H-M   'P 1'
#
loop_
_entity.id
_entity.type
_entity.pdbx_description
1 polymer ?
#
loop_
_entity_poly.entity_id
_entity_poly.type
_entity_poly.pdbx_seq_one_letter_code
_entity_poly.pdbx_strand_id
1 'polypeptide(L)'
;MATSTTVSNNISNSSSSNKTSLTSSSLPTTSIMTTTINNVTSPLTIERVMKNIPCPPNTSLSAYDVFDSRGKPRVEILKTHFVAEGRVTEDVALKIIEDGAKLLRQEKTMIDVEAPITVCGDVHGQYFDLMKLFEVGGSPATTRYLFLGDYVDRGYFSIECVLYLWSMKILYPTTFFLLRGNHECRHLTEYFTFKTECKIKYTERVYNACMEAFDCLPLAALMNGQFLCVHGGLSPEIHTLEDIKRLDRFKEPPPYGPMCDLLWSDPLEDYGLERTTEQYSHNTVRGCSYFYSYIACCDFLQNNQLLSIIRAHEAQDAGYRMYKKCQSTGFPSLITIFSAPNYLDVYNNKAAILKYENNVMNIRQFNCSPHPYWLPNFMDVFTWSLPFVGEKVTEMLANVLNICSDEELENDGTSTDEVDVMSEAALAARKEVIRNKVRAVGKMVRYFATLREQSEDILTLKGLTSGGTLPLGTLEGGKTAIEQAKQLISHKKRISFEDAKRLDKGNESMPPWQQLHPSSSGLTSGVGSSGTASPNIGSSSPRIVGTSTMSSSISSTSSSPVNTLADASSGVTTNLLIDSTNTNCNGSGNNKTSGRTGNDSSKNPYRTK
;
A
#
# COMPACT_ATOMS: atom_id res chain seq x y z
N MET A 1 -63.84 2.42 36.13
CA MET A 1 -63.25 1.06 36.04
C MET A 1 -61.73 1.28 36.02
N ALA A 2 -60.93 0.99 37.06
CA ALA A 2 -61.07 0.08 38.22
C ALA A 2 -61.17 -1.41 37.80
N THR A 3 -60.51 -2.41 38.40
CA THR A 3 -59.54 -2.54 39.54
C THR A 3 -58.95 -3.98 39.51
N SER A 4 -57.90 -4.46 40.20
CA SER A 4 -56.86 -3.99 41.18
C SER A 4 -55.65 -4.94 41.01
N THR A 5 -54.37 -4.53 40.94
CA THR A 5 -53.42 -4.13 42.01
C THR A 5 -53.25 -5.10 43.20
N THR A 6 -52.06 -5.71 43.29
CA THR A 6 -51.24 -6.07 44.48
C THR A 6 -49.87 -6.56 43.96
N VAL A 7 -48.68 -6.08 44.31
CA VAL A 7 -48.14 -5.17 45.35
C VAL A 7 -48.13 -5.72 46.78
N SER A 8 -46.91 -5.91 47.30
CA SER A 8 -46.53 -5.80 48.73
C SER A 8 -45.04 -5.44 48.82
N ASN A 9 -44.71 -4.30 49.45
CA ASN A 9 -43.33 -3.92 49.79
C ASN A 9 -42.95 -4.49 51.16
N ASN A 10 -41.65 -4.54 51.47
CA ASN A 10 -41.15 -3.82 52.66
C ASN A 10 -39.64 -3.58 52.63
N ILE A 11 -39.21 -2.51 53.32
CA ILE A 11 -37.83 -2.03 53.41
C ILE A 11 -37.53 -1.73 54.88
N SER A 12 -36.39 -2.20 55.42
CA SER A 12 -35.50 -1.37 56.26
C SER A 12 -34.26 -2.11 56.79
N ASN A 13 -33.11 -1.46 56.60
CA ASN A 13 -31.98 -1.29 57.52
C ASN A 13 -31.63 -2.39 58.55
N SER A 14 -30.39 -2.88 58.49
CA SER A 14 -29.33 -2.23 59.29
C SER A 14 -27.91 -2.56 58.79
N SER A 15 -26.96 -1.71 59.17
CA SER A 15 -25.57 -1.67 58.72
C SER A 15 -24.63 -2.60 59.48
N SER A 16 -23.63 -3.16 58.80
CA SER A 16 -22.23 -3.07 59.25
C SER A 16 -21.24 -3.39 58.12
N SER A 17 -20.01 -2.91 58.26
CA SER A 17 -18.96 -2.96 57.24
C SER A 17 -18.00 -4.13 57.44
N ASN A 18 -17.51 -4.72 56.35
CA ASN A 18 -16.13 -5.20 56.31
C ASN A 18 -15.55 -5.24 54.89
N LYS A 19 -14.22 -5.06 54.78
CA LYS A 19 -13.46 -5.21 53.53
C LYS A 19 -13.01 -6.67 53.40
N THR A 20 -13.07 -7.24 52.21
CA THR A 20 -12.31 -8.43 51.82
C THR A 20 -11.90 -8.35 50.35
N SER A 21 -10.82 -9.06 50.01
CA SER A 21 -10.11 -8.96 48.73
C SER A 21 -10.74 -9.79 47.61
N LEU A 22 -10.66 -9.27 46.38
CA LEU A 22 -10.86 -10.05 45.16
C LEU A 22 -9.77 -11.12 45.02
N THR A 23 -10.15 -12.39 45.00
CA THR A 23 -9.29 -13.52 44.59
C THR A 23 -9.67 -13.96 43.18
N SER A 24 -8.67 -14.17 42.31
CA SER A 24 -8.89 -14.56 40.92
C SER A 24 -9.32 -16.02 40.78
N SER A 25 -10.38 -16.28 40.02
CA SER A 25 -10.77 -17.62 39.59
C SER A 25 -9.83 -18.15 38.50
N SER A 26 -9.46 -19.43 38.60
CA SER A 26 -8.45 -20.07 37.75
C SER A 26 -8.98 -20.49 36.39
N LEU A 27 -8.18 -20.27 35.34
CA LEU A 27 -8.34 -20.90 34.03
C LEU A 27 -8.07 -22.43 34.09
N PRO A 28 -8.66 -23.24 33.20
CA PRO A 28 -8.45 -24.69 33.19
C PRO A 28 -7.06 -25.07 32.70
N THR A 29 -6.29 -25.77 33.54
CA THR A 29 -4.94 -26.25 33.22
C THR A 29 -4.97 -27.31 32.12
N THR A 30 -4.42 -27.00 30.94
CA THR A 30 -4.28 -27.99 29.85
C THR A 30 -3.04 -28.85 30.10
N SER A 31 -3.21 -30.17 30.15
CA SER A 31 -2.10 -31.11 30.30
C SER A 31 -1.24 -31.13 29.02
N ILE A 32 0.00 -30.67 29.12
CA ILE A 32 1.01 -30.83 28.07
C ILE A 32 1.70 -32.16 28.31
N MET A 33 1.66 -33.08 27.34
CA MET A 33 2.49 -34.29 27.41
C MET A 33 3.97 -33.91 27.26
N THR A 34 4.75 -34.27 28.27
CA THR A 34 6.19 -34.00 28.38
C THR A 34 6.96 -35.30 28.41
N THR A 35 8.17 -35.31 27.85
CA THR A 35 9.08 -36.45 27.92
C THR A 35 10.22 -36.12 28.86
N THR A 36 10.31 -36.83 29.99
CA THR A 36 11.32 -36.57 31.01
C THR A 36 12.65 -37.20 30.62
N ILE A 37 13.60 -36.36 30.22
CA ILE A 37 15.03 -36.71 30.14
C ILE A 37 15.79 -35.66 30.96
N ASN A 38 16.62 -36.12 31.90
CA ASN A 38 17.52 -35.29 32.73
C ASN A 38 16.85 -34.06 33.40
N ASN A 39 15.67 -34.26 33.99
CA ASN A 39 14.90 -33.25 34.75
C ASN A 39 14.49 -31.96 34.00
N VAL A 40 14.60 -31.93 32.66
CA VAL A 40 14.06 -30.82 31.84
C VAL A 40 12.77 -31.27 31.17
N THR A 41 11.63 -30.72 31.60
CA THR A 41 10.32 -30.96 30.97
C THR A 41 10.15 -30.11 29.72
N SER A 42 10.74 -30.55 28.62
CA SER A 42 10.50 -29.95 27.29
C SER A 42 9.16 -30.41 26.71
N PRO A 43 8.42 -29.54 25.99
CA PRO A 43 7.26 -29.96 25.21
C PRO A 43 7.69 -30.83 24.02
N LEU A 44 6.83 -31.74 23.58
CA LEU A 44 7.02 -32.53 22.36
C LEU A 44 7.06 -31.61 21.13
N THR A 45 8.23 -31.51 20.48
CA THR A 45 8.49 -30.61 19.35
C THR A 45 7.71 -30.91 18.06
N ILE A 46 6.99 -32.03 18.03
CA ILE A 46 6.11 -32.47 16.95
C ILE A 46 4.63 -32.08 17.15
N GLU A 47 4.24 -31.56 18.32
CA GLU A 47 2.88 -31.07 18.56
C GLU A 47 2.77 -29.54 18.43
N ARG A 48 1.63 -29.07 17.92
CA ARG A 48 1.32 -27.63 17.87
C ARG A 48 1.19 -27.07 19.28
N VAL A 49 2.11 -26.19 19.66
CA VAL A 49 2.17 -25.58 21.01
C VAL A 49 0.92 -24.73 21.31
N MET A 50 0.60 -23.78 20.41
CA MET A 50 -0.54 -22.86 20.58
C MET A 50 -1.85 -23.48 20.07
N LYS A 51 -2.40 -24.44 20.82
CA LYS A 51 -3.61 -25.20 20.45
C LYS A 51 -4.90 -24.38 20.42
N ASN A 52 -4.91 -23.19 21.03
CA ASN A 52 -6.07 -22.30 21.13
C ASN A 52 -6.20 -21.30 19.97
N ILE A 53 -5.16 -21.13 19.14
CA ILE A 53 -5.23 -20.29 17.93
C ILE A 53 -5.90 -21.13 16.83
N PRO A 54 -6.84 -20.60 16.02
CA PRO A 54 -7.37 -21.29 14.85
C PRO A 54 -6.28 -21.77 13.89
N CYS A 55 -6.59 -22.73 13.03
CA CYS A 55 -5.73 -23.14 11.93
C CYS A 55 -6.40 -22.71 10.61
N PRO A 56 -5.68 -22.09 9.66
CA PRO A 56 -6.19 -21.87 8.32
C PRO A 56 -6.69 -23.19 7.68
N PRO A 57 -7.82 -23.19 6.96
CA PRO A 57 -8.30 -24.37 6.24
C PRO A 57 -7.28 -24.90 5.23
N ASN A 58 -6.86 -26.16 5.39
CA ASN A 58 -5.96 -26.85 4.47
C ASN A 58 -6.57 -27.13 3.08
N THR A 59 -7.88 -26.93 2.91
CA THR A 59 -8.65 -27.25 1.70
C THR A 59 -9.18 -25.99 1.04
N SER A 60 -8.82 -25.76 -0.22
CA SER A 60 -9.40 -24.67 -1.02
C SER A 60 -10.86 -24.96 -1.40
N LEU A 61 -11.73 -23.94 -1.37
CA LEU A 61 -13.11 -24.08 -1.86
C LEU A 61 -13.16 -24.22 -3.38
N SER A 62 -13.99 -25.13 -3.86
CA SER A 62 -14.24 -25.40 -5.28
C SER A 62 -15.36 -24.53 -5.85
N ALA A 63 -15.57 -24.60 -7.16
CA ALA A 63 -16.68 -23.92 -7.82
C ALA A 63 -18.07 -24.41 -7.34
N TYR A 64 -18.18 -25.64 -6.86
CA TYR A 64 -19.43 -26.18 -6.30
C TYR A 64 -19.77 -25.52 -4.95
N ASP A 65 -18.75 -25.27 -4.13
CA ASP A 65 -18.92 -24.66 -2.80
C ASP A 65 -19.19 -23.16 -2.90
N VAL A 66 -18.59 -22.49 -3.89
CA VAL A 66 -18.64 -21.03 -4.05
C VAL A 66 -19.84 -20.55 -4.87
N PHE A 67 -20.35 -21.30 -5.84
CA PHE A 67 -21.45 -20.84 -6.72
C PHE A 67 -22.78 -21.58 -6.45
N ASP A 68 -23.90 -20.91 -6.69
CA ASP A 68 -25.23 -21.54 -6.75
C ASP A 68 -25.51 -22.15 -8.14
N SER A 69 -26.63 -22.84 -8.30
CA SER A 69 -27.04 -23.46 -9.57
C SER A 69 -27.36 -22.47 -10.71
N ARG A 70 -27.30 -21.16 -10.44
CA ARG A 70 -27.46 -20.05 -11.40
C ARG A 70 -26.13 -19.32 -11.64
N GLY A 71 -25.03 -19.82 -11.10
CA GLY A 71 -23.70 -19.22 -11.21
C GLY A 71 -23.48 -17.98 -10.35
N LYS A 72 -24.32 -17.70 -9.34
CA LYS A 72 -24.13 -16.57 -8.41
C LYS A 72 -23.26 -16.99 -7.19
N PRO A 73 -22.34 -16.12 -6.72
CA PRO A 73 -21.46 -16.45 -5.62
C PRO A 73 -22.18 -16.46 -4.27
N ARG A 74 -21.86 -17.45 -3.43
CA ARG A 74 -22.38 -17.64 -2.07
C ARG A 74 -21.55 -16.85 -1.07
N VAL A 75 -21.76 -15.53 -1.06
CA VAL A 75 -20.90 -14.57 -0.33
C VAL A 75 -20.68 -14.89 1.14
N GLU A 76 -21.66 -15.42 1.89
CA GLU A 76 -21.44 -15.80 3.29
C GLU A 76 -20.48 -17.00 3.46
N ILE A 77 -20.42 -17.93 2.50
CA ILE A 77 -19.44 -19.04 2.53
C ILE A 77 -18.04 -18.49 2.28
N LEU A 78 -17.87 -17.62 1.27
CA LEU A 78 -16.61 -16.92 1.01
C LEU A 78 -16.14 -16.13 2.24
N LYS A 79 -17.05 -15.38 2.88
CA LYS A 79 -16.79 -14.64 4.12
C LYS A 79 -16.28 -15.53 5.24
N THR A 80 -17.00 -16.60 5.58
CA THR A 80 -16.57 -17.52 6.66
C THR A 80 -15.22 -18.15 6.35
N HIS A 81 -14.93 -18.45 5.09
CA HIS A 81 -13.67 -19.06 4.67
C HIS A 81 -12.50 -18.07 4.69
N PHE A 82 -12.66 -16.86 4.15
CA PHE A 82 -11.63 -15.82 4.15
C PHE A 82 -11.34 -15.26 5.55
N VAL A 83 -12.35 -15.15 6.43
CA VAL A 83 -12.15 -14.82 7.87
C VAL A 83 -11.32 -15.89 8.59
N ALA A 84 -11.30 -17.12 8.07
CA ALA A 84 -10.45 -18.21 8.56
C ALA A 84 -9.11 -18.35 7.78
N GLU A 85 -8.72 -17.38 6.95
CA GLU A 85 -7.54 -17.44 6.05
C GLU A 85 -7.58 -18.57 5.00
N GLY A 86 -8.74 -19.16 4.76
CA GLY A 86 -8.95 -20.18 3.75
C GLY A 86 -8.94 -19.59 2.33
N ARG A 87 -8.41 -20.34 1.35
CA ARG A 87 -8.30 -19.90 -0.05
C ARG A 87 -9.39 -20.54 -0.94
N VAL A 88 -9.69 -19.97 -2.10
CA VAL A 88 -10.45 -20.66 -3.16
C VAL A 88 -9.48 -21.42 -4.09
N THR A 89 -9.97 -22.23 -5.04
CA THR A 89 -9.11 -22.73 -6.13
C THR A 89 -8.81 -21.62 -7.15
N GLU A 90 -7.71 -21.74 -7.90
CA GLU A 90 -7.28 -20.72 -8.87
C GLU A 90 -8.39 -20.40 -9.89
N ASP A 91 -9.04 -21.42 -10.44
CA ASP A 91 -10.14 -21.25 -11.41
C ASP A 91 -11.35 -20.52 -10.83
N VAL A 92 -11.59 -20.64 -9.51
CA VAL A 92 -12.66 -19.91 -8.82
C VAL A 92 -12.27 -18.45 -8.60
N ALA A 93 -11.01 -18.18 -8.23
CA ALA A 93 -10.50 -16.81 -8.13
C ALA A 93 -10.60 -16.10 -9.49
N LEU A 94 -10.07 -16.73 -10.56
CA LEU A 94 -10.15 -16.23 -11.93
C LEU A 94 -11.60 -15.99 -12.35
N LYS A 95 -12.51 -16.95 -12.14
CA LYS A 95 -13.93 -16.79 -12.47
C LYS A 95 -14.58 -15.59 -11.76
N ILE A 96 -14.32 -15.37 -10.47
CA ILE A 96 -14.84 -14.22 -9.71
C ILE A 96 -14.30 -12.91 -10.31
N ILE A 97 -12.99 -12.84 -10.58
CA ILE A 97 -12.32 -11.65 -11.10
C ILE A 97 -12.86 -11.32 -12.50
N GLU A 98 -12.90 -12.30 -13.38
CA GLU A 98 -13.40 -12.17 -14.75
C GLU A 98 -14.89 -11.81 -14.83
N ASP A 99 -15.75 -12.45 -14.04
CA ASP A 99 -17.20 -12.19 -14.10
C ASP A 99 -17.55 -10.82 -13.50
N GLY A 100 -16.80 -10.36 -12.49
CA GLY A 100 -16.87 -8.97 -12.03
C GLY A 100 -16.35 -7.98 -13.08
N ALA A 101 -15.22 -8.29 -13.73
CA ALA A 101 -14.67 -7.46 -14.82
C ALA A 101 -15.64 -7.33 -16.01
N LYS A 102 -16.32 -8.42 -16.39
CA LYS A 102 -17.36 -8.42 -17.45
C LYS A 102 -18.52 -7.47 -17.14
N LEU A 103 -18.86 -7.28 -15.86
CA LEU A 103 -19.86 -6.30 -15.40
C LEU A 103 -19.30 -4.87 -15.38
N LEU A 104 -18.15 -4.66 -14.72
CA LEU A 104 -17.50 -3.34 -14.64
C LEU A 104 -17.23 -2.74 -16.02
N ARG A 105 -16.85 -3.57 -17.00
CA ARG A 105 -16.60 -3.17 -18.40
C ARG A 105 -17.85 -2.67 -19.14
N GLN A 106 -19.05 -3.04 -18.68
CA GLN A 106 -20.33 -2.54 -19.22
C GLN A 106 -20.75 -1.21 -18.58
N GLU A 107 -20.13 -0.81 -17.47
CA GLU A 107 -20.45 0.44 -16.79
C GLU A 107 -19.75 1.64 -17.47
N LYS A 108 -20.37 2.82 -17.36
CA LYS A 108 -19.84 4.10 -17.86
C LYS A 108 -18.56 4.49 -17.13
N THR A 109 -17.72 5.33 -17.74
CA THR A 109 -16.53 5.88 -17.06
C THR A 109 -16.88 6.77 -15.87
N MET A 110 -17.99 7.51 -15.96
CA MET A 110 -18.70 8.04 -14.79
C MET A 110 -20.08 7.39 -14.70
N ILE A 111 -20.36 6.70 -13.60
CA ILE A 111 -21.66 6.05 -13.33
C ILE A 111 -22.63 7.03 -12.65
N ASP A 112 -23.93 6.81 -12.82
CA ASP A 112 -24.98 7.57 -12.14
C ASP A 112 -25.57 6.69 -11.01
N VAL A 113 -25.60 7.19 -9.76
CA VAL A 113 -26.05 6.39 -8.60
C VAL A 113 -27.01 7.14 -7.69
N GLU A 114 -28.12 6.49 -7.32
CA GLU A 114 -29.18 7.08 -6.51
C GLU A 114 -29.01 6.81 -5.00
N ALA A 115 -29.56 7.71 -4.18
CA ALA A 115 -29.77 7.52 -2.75
C ALA A 115 -30.96 6.57 -2.46
N PRO A 116 -31.04 5.92 -1.28
CA PRO A 116 -30.10 5.96 -0.17
C PRO A 116 -28.86 5.09 -0.43
N ILE A 117 -27.68 5.59 -0.04
CA ILE A 117 -26.39 4.96 -0.36
C ILE A 117 -25.38 5.08 0.77
N THR A 118 -24.50 4.10 0.89
CA THR A 118 -23.33 4.11 1.77
C THR A 118 -22.07 4.29 0.92
N VAL A 119 -21.30 5.35 1.18
CA VAL A 119 -20.03 5.63 0.50
C VAL A 119 -18.86 5.25 1.41
N CYS A 120 -17.87 4.59 0.82
CA CYS A 120 -16.70 4.04 1.48
C CYS A 120 -15.43 4.51 0.76
N GLY A 121 -14.42 4.92 1.52
CA GLY A 121 -13.10 5.24 1.00
C GLY A 121 -12.18 4.02 1.01
N ASP A 122 -10.88 4.29 1.06
CA ASP A 122 -9.76 3.35 0.98
C ASP A 122 -9.91 2.17 1.96
N VAL A 123 -9.52 0.98 1.50
CA VAL A 123 -9.64 -0.31 2.24
C VAL A 123 -8.27 -0.99 2.43
N HIS A 124 -7.33 -0.80 1.49
CA HIS A 124 -5.93 -1.24 1.56
C HIS A 124 -5.72 -2.65 2.16
N GLY A 125 -6.41 -3.66 1.61
CA GLY A 125 -6.26 -5.04 2.05
C GLY A 125 -6.61 -5.34 3.52
N GLN A 126 -7.29 -4.45 4.24
CA GLN A 126 -7.76 -4.69 5.61
C GLN A 126 -9.09 -5.48 5.63
N TYR A 127 -9.05 -6.73 5.15
CA TYR A 127 -10.25 -7.57 4.97
C TYR A 127 -11.13 -7.73 6.22
N PHE A 128 -10.49 -7.82 7.40
CA PHE A 128 -11.20 -7.97 8.68
C PHE A 128 -11.96 -6.69 9.07
N ASP A 129 -11.45 -5.52 8.69
CA ASP A 129 -12.16 -4.25 8.85
C ASP A 129 -13.18 -4.00 7.75
N LEU A 130 -12.98 -4.53 6.55
CA LEU A 130 -14.01 -4.58 5.52
C LEU A 130 -15.24 -5.38 5.99
N MET A 131 -15.06 -6.44 6.79
CA MET A 131 -16.20 -7.11 7.43
C MET A 131 -16.90 -6.18 8.43
N LYS A 132 -16.13 -5.40 9.21
CA LYS A 132 -16.70 -4.44 10.17
C LYS A 132 -17.44 -3.28 9.50
N LEU A 133 -16.95 -2.83 8.35
CA LEU A 133 -17.57 -1.84 7.48
C LEU A 133 -18.98 -2.28 7.05
N PHE A 134 -19.17 -3.56 6.69
CA PHE A 134 -20.51 -4.08 6.35
C PHE A 134 -21.44 -4.22 7.56
N GLU A 135 -20.93 -4.52 8.77
CA GLU A 135 -21.75 -4.46 9.99
C GLU A 135 -22.24 -3.04 10.32
N VAL A 136 -21.41 -2.03 10.06
CA VAL A 136 -21.70 -0.62 10.40
C VAL A 136 -22.52 0.09 9.31
N GLY A 137 -22.32 -0.27 8.04
CA GLY A 137 -23.07 0.28 6.90
C GLY A 137 -24.42 -0.41 6.67
N GLY A 138 -24.51 -1.71 6.88
CA GLY A 138 -25.69 -2.53 6.62
C GLY A 138 -25.44 -3.60 5.53
N SER A 139 -26.33 -4.59 5.44
CA SER A 139 -26.15 -5.68 4.47
C SER A 139 -26.25 -5.17 3.02
N PRO A 140 -25.29 -5.49 2.13
CA PRO A 140 -25.39 -5.22 0.69
C PRO A 140 -26.66 -5.77 0.00
N ALA A 141 -27.32 -6.77 0.61
CA ALA A 141 -28.61 -7.27 0.16
C ALA A 141 -29.75 -6.23 0.25
N THR A 142 -29.58 -5.21 1.08
CA THR A 142 -30.60 -4.20 1.43
C THR A 142 -30.08 -2.76 1.40
N THR A 143 -28.82 -2.54 1.03
CA THR A 143 -28.14 -1.24 1.14
C THR A 143 -27.30 -1.00 -0.11
N ARG A 144 -27.49 0.16 -0.77
CA ARG A 144 -26.64 0.55 -1.91
C ARG A 144 -25.26 0.94 -1.40
N TYR A 145 -24.22 0.58 -2.13
CA TYR A 145 -22.81 0.81 -1.77
C TYR A 145 -22.05 1.45 -2.92
N LEU A 146 -21.20 2.43 -2.61
CA LEU A 146 -20.21 3.02 -3.51
C LEU A 146 -18.85 3.02 -2.80
N PHE A 147 -17.90 2.24 -3.29
CA PHE A 147 -16.50 2.34 -2.89
C PHE A 147 -15.74 3.25 -3.84
N LEU A 148 -14.86 4.09 -3.32
CA LEU A 148 -14.16 5.13 -4.09
C LEU A 148 -12.81 4.66 -4.68
N GLY A 149 -12.20 3.61 -4.14
CA GLY A 149 -10.96 3.04 -4.64
C GLY A 149 -10.13 2.33 -3.56
N ASP A 150 -8.89 1.99 -3.91
CA ASP A 150 -7.83 1.48 -3.06
C ASP A 150 -8.25 0.28 -2.21
N TYR A 151 -8.59 -0.81 -2.91
CA TYR A 151 -8.92 -2.11 -2.33
C TYR A 151 -7.67 -2.89 -1.89
N VAL A 152 -6.53 -2.57 -2.49
CA VAL A 152 -5.30 -3.38 -2.45
C VAL A 152 -4.07 -2.64 -1.91
N ASP A 153 -2.97 -3.40 -1.80
CA ASP A 153 -1.69 -3.02 -1.21
C ASP A 153 -1.79 -2.65 0.28
N ARG A 154 -0.59 -2.46 0.86
CA ARG A 154 -0.34 -1.99 2.23
C ARG A 154 -0.77 -3.00 3.32
N GLY A 155 -2.03 -3.43 3.34
CA GLY A 155 -2.48 -4.59 4.09
C GLY A 155 -2.13 -5.92 3.40
N TYR A 156 -2.29 -7.02 4.13
CA TYR A 156 -1.92 -8.38 3.68
C TYR A 156 -3.11 -9.28 3.33
N PHE A 157 -4.32 -8.72 3.16
CA PHE A 157 -5.53 -9.43 2.73
C PHE A 157 -6.23 -8.76 1.53
N SER A 158 -5.42 -8.22 0.61
CA SER A 158 -5.88 -7.52 -0.59
C SER A 158 -6.65 -8.43 -1.55
N ILE A 159 -6.22 -9.69 -1.72
CA ILE A 159 -6.91 -10.60 -2.63
C ILE A 159 -8.25 -11.09 -2.07
N GLU A 160 -8.37 -11.23 -0.74
CA GLU A 160 -9.65 -11.50 -0.08
C GLU A 160 -10.60 -10.31 -0.20
N CYS A 161 -10.11 -9.07 -0.08
CA CYS A 161 -10.87 -7.86 -0.40
C CYS A 161 -11.39 -7.88 -1.84
N VAL A 162 -10.52 -8.07 -2.84
CA VAL A 162 -10.89 -8.11 -4.27
C VAL A 162 -11.91 -9.22 -4.55
N LEU A 163 -11.63 -10.47 -4.15
CA LEU A 163 -12.52 -11.60 -4.40
C LEU A 163 -13.90 -11.43 -3.74
N TYR A 164 -13.95 -10.83 -2.55
CA TYR A 164 -15.21 -10.57 -1.86
C TYR A 164 -16.01 -9.42 -2.48
N LEU A 165 -15.35 -8.29 -2.81
CA LEU A 165 -15.99 -7.14 -3.45
C LEU A 165 -16.47 -7.45 -4.87
N TRP A 166 -15.70 -8.23 -5.65
CA TRP A 166 -16.12 -8.71 -6.97
C TRP A 166 -17.29 -9.69 -6.84
N SER A 167 -17.30 -10.56 -5.84
CA SER A 167 -18.45 -11.43 -5.55
C SER A 167 -19.71 -10.63 -5.20
N MET A 168 -19.57 -9.54 -4.43
CA MET A 168 -20.67 -8.58 -4.18
C MET A 168 -21.12 -7.88 -5.46
N LYS A 169 -20.21 -7.45 -6.35
CA LYS A 169 -20.57 -6.86 -7.66
C LYS A 169 -21.32 -7.84 -8.56
N ILE A 170 -20.93 -9.11 -8.58
CA ILE A 170 -21.64 -10.17 -9.34
C ILE A 170 -23.04 -10.43 -8.75
N LEU A 171 -23.19 -10.40 -7.43
CA LEU A 171 -24.46 -10.68 -6.75
C LEU A 171 -25.43 -9.48 -6.81
N TYR A 172 -24.92 -8.25 -6.70
CA TYR A 172 -25.67 -7.01 -6.54
C TYR A 172 -25.30 -5.93 -7.59
N PRO A 173 -25.29 -6.22 -8.90
CA PRO A 173 -24.67 -5.37 -9.92
C PRO A 173 -25.27 -3.95 -10.06
N THR A 174 -26.53 -3.76 -9.65
CA THR A 174 -27.28 -2.48 -9.78
C THR A 174 -27.41 -1.70 -8.47
N THR A 175 -26.84 -2.21 -7.38
CA THR A 175 -26.82 -1.55 -6.05
C THR A 175 -25.42 -1.50 -5.42
N PHE A 176 -24.45 -2.25 -5.94
CA PHE A 176 -23.07 -2.30 -5.46
C PHE A 176 -22.13 -1.75 -6.53
N PHE A 177 -21.38 -0.70 -6.19
CA PHE A 177 -20.55 0.06 -7.12
C PHE A 177 -19.12 0.19 -6.57
N LEU A 178 -18.16 0.06 -7.49
CA LEU A 178 -16.72 0.11 -7.22
C LEU A 178 -16.11 1.10 -8.21
N LEU A 179 -15.44 2.13 -7.72
CA LEU A 179 -14.59 3.01 -8.54
C LEU A 179 -13.13 2.52 -8.53
N ARG A 180 -12.31 3.13 -9.38
CA ARG A 180 -10.85 2.92 -9.41
C ARG A 180 -10.17 3.91 -8.46
N GLY A 181 -9.31 3.42 -7.58
CA GLY A 181 -8.32 4.22 -6.86
C GLY A 181 -6.97 4.26 -7.59
N ASN A 182 -5.97 4.89 -6.98
CA ASN A 182 -4.63 4.94 -7.55
C ASN A 182 -3.88 3.60 -7.39
N HIS A 183 -4.20 2.80 -6.37
CA HIS A 183 -3.61 1.46 -6.18
C HIS A 183 -4.17 0.40 -7.14
N GLU A 184 -5.29 0.63 -7.83
CA GLU A 184 -5.79 -0.28 -8.87
C GLU A 184 -5.03 -0.14 -10.20
N CYS A 185 -3.70 -0.25 -10.16
CA CYS A 185 -2.80 -0.21 -11.31
C CYS A 185 -1.59 -1.15 -11.14
N ARG A 186 -0.93 -1.50 -12.25
CA ARG A 186 0.25 -2.36 -12.28
C ARG A 186 1.45 -1.69 -11.61
N HIS A 187 1.61 -0.38 -11.84
CA HIS A 187 2.76 0.40 -11.34
C HIS A 187 2.87 0.37 -9.80
N LEU A 188 1.76 0.56 -9.09
CA LEU A 188 1.74 0.52 -7.62
C LEU A 188 1.78 -0.91 -7.09
N THR A 189 0.96 -1.81 -7.63
CA THR A 189 0.85 -3.18 -7.11
C THR A 189 2.09 -4.04 -7.35
N GLU A 190 2.95 -3.66 -8.29
CA GLU A 190 4.30 -4.21 -8.49
C GLU A 190 5.37 -3.58 -7.59
N TYR A 191 5.22 -2.30 -7.21
CA TYR A 191 6.11 -1.64 -6.25
C TYR A 191 5.83 -2.06 -4.79
N PHE A 192 4.56 -2.21 -4.44
CA PHE A 192 4.08 -2.61 -3.12
C PHE A 192 3.89 -4.15 -3.04
N THR A 193 2.76 -4.61 -2.50
CA THR A 193 2.64 -5.96 -1.97
C THR A 193 1.67 -6.84 -2.75
N PHE A 194 0.71 -6.29 -3.49
CA PHE A 194 -0.36 -7.09 -4.09
C PHE A 194 0.13 -8.06 -5.18
N LYS A 195 1.14 -7.70 -5.99
CA LYS A 195 1.77 -8.64 -6.95
C LYS A 195 2.44 -9.82 -6.23
N THR A 196 3.05 -9.56 -5.07
CA THR A 196 3.67 -10.60 -4.22
C THR A 196 2.61 -11.45 -3.53
N GLU A 197 1.57 -10.81 -2.98
CA GLU A 197 0.41 -11.46 -2.36
C GLU A 197 -0.23 -12.47 -3.31
N CYS A 198 -0.51 -12.06 -4.55
CA CYS A 198 -1.07 -12.94 -5.58
C CYS A 198 -0.17 -14.14 -5.87
N LYS A 199 1.16 -13.98 -5.92
CA LYS A 199 2.11 -15.08 -6.17
C LYS A 199 2.26 -16.05 -4.99
N ILE A 200 2.08 -15.59 -3.75
CA ILE A 200 2.17 -16.43 -2.54
C ILE A 200 0.83 -17.09 -2.18
N LYS A 201 -0.29 -16.41 -2.46
CA LYS A 201 -1.63 -16.93 -2.18
C LYS A 201 -2.18 -17.79 -3.33
N TYR A 202 -1.96 -17.37 -4.57
CA TYR A 202 -2.50 -17.97 -5.79
C TYR A 202 -1.41 -18.11 -6.88
N THR A 203 -1.49 -17.34 -7.98
CA THR A 203 -0.52 -17.33 -9.09
C THR A 203 -0.41 -15.93 -9.71
N GLU A 204 0.60 -15.74 -10.57
CA GLU A 204 0.71 -14.54 -11.41
C GLU A 204 -0.42 -14.42 -12.46
N ARG A 205 -1.14 -15.51 -12.78
CA ARG A 205 -2.35 -15.45 -13.63
C ARG A 205 -3.48 -14.71 -12.92
N VAL A 206 -3.66 -14.95 -11.62
CA VAL A 206 -4.65 -14.25 -10.78
C VAL A 206 -4.29 -12.76 -10.67
N TYR A 207 -3.00 -12.41 -10.51
CA TYR A 207 -2.54 -11.02 -10.57
C TYR A 207 -2.91 -10.35 -11.91
N ASN A 208 -2.56 -10.97 -13.04
CA ASN A 208 -2.84 -10.41 -14.36
C ASN A 208 -4.35 -10.23 -14.61
N ALA A 209 -5.17 -11.19 -14.17
CA ALA A 209 -6.63 -11.07 -14.23
C ALA A 209 -7.15 -9.89 -13.38
N CYS A 210 -6.59 -9.65 -12.19
CA CYS A 210 -6.92 -8.47 -11.39
C CYS A 210 -6.57 -7.18 -12.14
N MET A 211 -5.42 -7.11 -12.83
CA MET A 211 -5.04 -5.92 -13.60
C MET A 211 -6.01 -5.62 -14.75
N GLU A 212 -6.44 -6.65 -15.50
CA GLU A 212 -7.47 -6.50 -16.54
C GLU A 212 -8.85 -6.12 -15.97
N ALA A 213 -9.16 -6.54 -14.73
CA ALA A 213 -10.37 -6.14 -14.04
C ALA A 213 -10.31 -4.70 -13.52
N PHE A 214 -9.13 -4.25 -13.05
CA PHE A 214 -8.88 -2.90 -12.57
C PHE A 214 -8.97 -1.87 -13.70
N ASP A 215 -8.48 -2.21 -14.90
CA ASP A 215 -8.69 -1.39 -16.10
C ASP A 215 -10.18 -1.21 -16.49
N CYS A 216 -11.08 -2.03 -15.94
CA CYS A 216 -12.52 -1.91 -16.20
C CYS A 216 -13.27 -1.03 -15.19
N LEU A 217 -12.68 -0.71 -14.04
CA LEU A 217 -13.33 0.08 -12.98
C LEU A 217 -13.69 1.51 -13.48
N PRO A 218 -14.92 2.00 -13.26
CA PRO A 218 -15.27 3.41 -13.44
C PRO A 218 -14.37 4.36 -12.65
N LEU A 219 -14.15 5.58 -13.17
CA LEU A 219 -13.28 6.58 -12.55
C LEU A 219 -14.02 7.56 -11.64
N ALA A 220 -15.35 7.65 -11.77
CA ALA A 220 -16.18 8.57 -11.01
C ALA A 220 -17.62 8.07 -10.86
N ALA A 221 -18.37 8.64 -9.91
CA ALA A 221 -19.82 8.53 -9.84
C ALA A 221 -20.48 9.90 -9.64
N LEU A 222 -21.58 10.15 -10.34
CA LEU A 222 -22.52 11.22 -10.03
C LEU A 222 -23.59 10.68 -9.07
N MET A 223 -23.46 11.02 -7.78
CA MET A 223 -24.38 10.55 -6.76
C MET A 223 -25.55 11.53 -6.57
N ASN A 224 -26.78 11.02 -6.65
CA ASN A 224 -28.04 11.73 -6.43
C ASN A 224 -28.23 12.99 -7.32
N GLY A 225 -27.47 13.12 -8.41
CA GLY A 225 -27.38 14.35 -9.22
C GLY A 225 -26.74 15.54 -8.49
N GLN A 226 -26.12 15.34 -7.33
CA GLN A 226 -25.68 16.40 -6.42
C GLN A 226 -24.20 16.33 -6.04
N PHE A 227 -23.59 15.15 -6.06
CA PHE A 227 -22.21 14.95 -5.62
C PHE A 227 -21.36 14.29 -6.71
N LEU A 228 -20.22 14.89 -7.03
CA LEU A 228 -19.16 14.18 -7.74
C LEU A 228 -18.41 13.31 -6.73
N CYS A 229 -18.33 12.02 -7.00
CA CYS A 229 -17.59 11.04 -6.21
C CYS A 229 -16.41 10.52 -7.05
N VAL A 230 -15.20 10.64 -6.52
CA VAL A 230 -13.92 10.27 -7.17
C VAL A 230 -12.96 9.72 -6.12
N HIS A 231 -11.79 9.20 -6.52
CA HIS A 231 -10.76 8.79 -5.55
C HIS A 231 -9.90 9.97 -5.11
N GLY A 232 -9.18 10.57 -6.05
CA GLY A 232 -8.31 11.73 -5.88
C GLY A 232 -9.10 13.04 -5.84
N GLY A 233 -9.38 13.64 -7.00
CA GLY A 233 -10.08 14.92 -7.01
C GLY A 233 -10.25 15.55 -8.39
N LEU A 234 -9.91 16.84 -8.47
CA LEU A 234 -10.04 17.65 -9.69
C LEU A 234 -8.77 17.64 -10.55
N SER A 235 -8.93 18.06 -11.80
CA SER A 235 -7.86 18.22 -12.79
C SER A 235 -7.95 19.61 -13.42
N PRO A 236 -6.83 20.27 -13.75
CA PRO A 236 -6.86 21.45 -14.62
C PRO A 236 -7.39 21.15 -16.03
N GLU A 237 -7.47 19.88 -16.45
CA GLU A 237 -8.05 19.45 -17.73
C GLU A 237 -9.52 18.98 -17.64
N ILE A 238 -10.15 19.04 -16.45
CA ILE A 238 -11.55 18.65 -16.24
C ILE A 238 -12.33 19.87 -15.73
N HIS A 239 -13.18 20.43 -16.59
CA HIS A 239 -14.04 21.58 -16.26
C HIS A 239 -15.50 21.16 -16.11
N THR A 240 -15.90 20.08 -16.77
CA THR A 240 -17.28 19.58 -16.82
C THR A 240 -17.38 18.07 -16.57
N LEU A 241 -18.55 17.62 -16.15
CA LEU A 241 -18.88 16.19 -16.04
C LEU A 241 -18.82 15.44 -17.38
N GLU A 242 -18.94 16.14 -18.53
CA GLU A 242 -18.75 15.52 -19.85
C GLU A 242 -17.28 15.21 -20.15
N ASP A 243 -16.34 15.90 -19.51
CA ASP A 243 -14.90 15.64 -19.71
C ASP A 243 -14.53 14.28 -19.13
N ILE A 244 -15.04 13.96 -17.94
CA ILE A 244 -14.89 12.65 -17.28
C ILE A 244 -15.54 11.54 -18.12
N LYS A 245 -16.75 11.76 -18.65
CA LYS A 245 -17.47 10.79 -19.48
C LYS A 245 -16.73 10.44 -20.78
N ARG A 246 -15.94 11.37 -21.32
CA ARG A 246 -15.15 11.20 -22.55
C ARG A 246 -13.81 10.50 -22.34
N LEU A 247 -13.41 10.22 -21.09
CA LEU A 247 -12.17 9.48 -20.81
C LEU A 247 -12.32 8.00 -21.18
N ASP A 248 -11.50 7.55 -22.13
CA ASP A 248 -11.11 6.15 -22.21
C ASP A 248 -10.35 5.78 -20.94
N ARG A 249 -10.84 4.77 -20.22
CA ARG A 249 -10.27 4.28 -18.96
C ARG A 249 -9.62 2.90 -19.05
N PHE A 250 -9.75 2.22 -20.19
CA PHE A 250 -9.45 0.79 -20.35
C PHE A 250 -7.96 0.52 -20.57
N LYS A 251 -7.14 1.05 -19.65
CA LYS A 251 -5.68 1.06 -19.70
C LYS A 251 -5.10 1.30 -18.30
N GLU A 252 -3.80 1.04 -18.18
CA GLU A 252 -2.99 1.54 -17.06
C GLU A 252 -3.13 3.08 -16.95
N PRO A 253 -3.26 3.66 -15.73
CA PRO A 253 -3.31 5.10 -15.56
C PRO A 253 -2.02 5.76 -16.09
N PRO A 254 -2.11 6.84 -16.89
CA PRO A 254 -0.93 7.57 -17.35
C PRO A 254 -0.25 8.32 -16.19
N PRO A 255 1.05 8.65 -16.27
CA PRO A 255 1.75 9.46 -15.28
C PRO A 255 1.22 10.90 -15.10
N TYR A 256 0.41 11.40 -16.02
CA TYR A 256 -0.11 12.77 -16.05
C TYR A 256 -1.44 12.86 -16.79
N GLY A 257 -2.12 14.01 -16.64
CA GLY A 257 -3.38 14.32 -17.32
C GLY A 257 -4.62 13.81 -16.59
N PRO A 258 -5.83 13.98 -17.17
CA PRO A 258 -7.09 13.94 -16.42
C PRO A 258 -7.40 12.58 -15.76
N MET A 259 -6.94 11.47 -16.34
CA MET A 259 -7.08 10.14 -15.72
C MET A 259 -6.11 9.91 -14.54
N CYS A 260 -4.93 10.56 -14.55
CA CYS A 260 -4.04 10.58 -13.39
C CYS A 260 -4.67 11.41 -12.27
N ASP A 261 -5.13 12.62 -12.61
CA ASP A 261 -5.62 13.60 -11.64
C ASP A 261 -6.88 13.15 -10.88
N LEU A 262 -7.83 12.49 -11.55
CA LEU A 262 -8.99 11.88 -10.88
C LEU A 262 -8.61 10.85 -9.79
N LEU A 263 -7.40 10.29 -9.86
CA LEU A 263 -6.89 9.28 -8.93
C LEU A 263 -5.86 9.83 -7.93
N TRP A 264 -5.12 10.87 -8.28
CA TRP A 264 -3.93 11.35 -7.54
C TRP A 264 -4.00 12.80 -7.02
N SER A 265 -4.98 13.62 -7.42
CA SER A 265 -5.01 15.01 -6.97
C SER A 265 -5.55 15.13 -5.55
N ASP A 266 -4.96 16.03 -4.75
CA ASP A 266 -5.31 16.27 -3.35
C ASP A 266 -5.77 17.73 -3.13
N PRO A 267 -6.58 18.03 -2.10
CA PRO A 267 -6.75 19.41 -1.67
C PRO A 267 -5.44 19.98 -1.10
N LEU A 268 -5.26 21.30 -1.21
CA LEU A 268 -4.17 21.99 -0.50
C LEU A 268 -4.18 21.72 1.02
N GLU A 269 -3.01 21.73 1.66
CA GLU A 269 -2.89 21.56 3.12
C GLU A 269 -3.69 22.64 3.88
N ASP A 270 -3.57 23.89 3.41
CA ASP A 270 -4.30 25.07 3.88
C ASP A 270 -5.63 25.33 3.12
N TYR A 271 -6.23 24.31 2.50
CA TYR A 271 -7.49 24.43 1.72
C TYR A 271 -8.56 25.23 2.45
N GLY A 272 -9.01 26.31 1.81
CA GLY A 272 -9.96 27.29 2.33
C GLY A 272 -9.35 28.46 3.10
N LEU A 273 -8.05 28.46 3.36
CA LEU A 273 -7.28 29.52 4.03
C LEU A 273 -6.12 30.02 3.14
N GLU A 274 -6.19 29.75 1.83
CA GLU A 274 -5.13 29.99 0.86
C GLU A 274 -4.73 31.47 0.78
N ARG A 275 -3.44 31.72 0.51
CA ARG A 275 -2.90 33.09 0.33
C ARG A 275 -2.81 33.53 -1.13
N THR A 276 -2.80 32.59 -2.07
CA THR A 276 -2.78 32.84 -3.52
C THR A 276 -4.15 32.53 -4.12
N THR A 277 -4.44 33.09 -5.29
CA THR A 277 -5.64 32.78 -6.08
C THR A 277 -5.38 31.68 -7.11
N GLU A 278 -4.35 30.86 -6.91
CA GLU A 278 -3.99 29.76 -7.81
C GLU A 278 -5.00 28.62 -7.62
N GLN A 279 -5.50 28.08 -8.73
CA GLN A 279 -6.47 27.00 -8.71
C GLN A 279 -5.81 25.63 -8.54
N TYR A 280 -4.66 25.45 -9.18
CA TYR A 280 -3.88 24.22 -9.19
C TYR A 280 -2.39 24.54 -9.02
N SER A 281 -1.69 23.74 -8.20
CA SER A 281 -0.23 23.75 -8.08
C SER A 281 0.30 22.31 -8.06
N HIS A 282 1.57 22.07 -8.37
CA HIS A 282 2.10 20.71 -8.47
C HIS A 282 2.06 19.96 -7.12
N ASN A 283 1.52 18.73 -7.08
CA ASN A 283 1.44 17.95 -5.85
C ASN A 283 2.82 17.40 -5.44
N THR A 284 3.49 18.11 -4.53
CA THR A 284 4.82 17.74 -3.99
C THR A 284 4.78 16.65 -2.91
N VAL A 285 3.60 16.15 -2.54
CA VAL A 285 3.45 14.94 -1.71
C VAL A 285 3.38 13.70 -2.61
N ARG A 286 2.57 13.74 -3.68
CA ARG A 286 2.39 12.61 -4.60
C ARG A 286 3.50 12.48 -5.65
N GLY A 287 4.17 13.57 -6.01
CA GLY A 287 5.21 13.57 -7.06
C GLY A 287 4.66 13.54 -8.50
N CYS A 288 3.34 13.61 -8.64
CA CYS A 288 2.59 13.72 -9.89
C CYS A 288 1.25 14.42 -9.58
N SER A 289 0.52 14.83 -10.62
CA SER A 289 -0.76 15.53 -10.46
C SER A 289 -0.63 16.85 -9.65
N TYR A 290 -1.75 17.34 -9.12
CA TYR A 290 -1.93 18.69 -8.59
C TYR A 290 -2.53 18.70 -7.19
N PHE A 291 -2.15 19.71 -6.41
CA PHE A 291 -3.02 20.20 -5.35
C PHE A 291 -4.08 21.12 -5.96
N TYR A 292 -5.34 20.98 -5.56
CA TYR A 292 -6.43 21.89 -5.93
C TYR A 292 -6.89 22.75 -4.74
N SER A 293 -7.20 24.02 -5.02
CA SER A 293 -7.66 24.98 -4.00
C SER A 293 -9.17 25.00 -3.81
N TYR A 294 -9.62 25.62 -2.73
CA TYR A 294 -11.04 25.88 -2.46
C TYR A 294 -11.72 26.69 -3.57
N ILE A 295 -10.96 27.55 -4.27
CA ILE A 295 -11.47 28.30 -5.43
C ILE A 295 -11.76 27.35 -6.59
N ALA A 296 -10.80 26.50 -6.97
CA ALA A 296 -10.97 25.51 -8.03
C ALA A 296 -12.18 24.59 -7.79
N CYS A 297 -12.35 24.15 -6.54
CA CYS A 297 -13.49 23.35 -6.12
C CYS A 297 -14.82 24.10 -6.22
N CYS A 298 -14.91 25.33 -5.72
CA CYS A 298 -16.12 26.14 -5.82
C CYS A 298 -16.52 26.46 -7.27
N ASP A 299 -15.55 26.79 -8.12
CA ASP A 299 -15.78 27.06 -9.54
C ASP A 299 -16.29 25.81 -10.26
N PHE A 300 -15.66 24.65 -10.04
CA PHE A 300 -16.12 23.38 -10.61
C PHE A 300 -17.53 23.01 -10.15
N LEU A 301 -17.83 23.14 -8.85
CA LEU A 301 -19.16 22.87 -8.29
C LEU A 301 -20.22 23.79 -8.89
N GLN A 302 -19.93 25.09 -9.01
CA GLN A 302 -20.86 26.06 -9.60
C GLN A 302 -21.12 25.79 -11.08
N ASN A 303 -20.07 25.53 -11.87
CA ASN A 303 -20.19 25.26 -13.31
C ASN A 303 -20.97 23.96 -13.59
N ASN A 304 -20.88 22.97 -12.72
CA ASN A 304 -21.55 21.67 -12.85
C ASN A 304 -22.86 21.54 -12.04
N GLN A 305 -23.30 22.61 -11.36
CA GLN A 305 -24.51 22.65 -10.53
C GLN A 305 -24.52 21.60 -9.40
N LEU A 306 -23.34 21.30 -8.83
CA LEU A 306 -23.12 20.32 -7.78
C LEU A 306 -23.08 20.96 -6.38
N LEU A 307 -23.34 20.13 -5.35
CA LEU A 307 -23.38 20.52 -3.95
C LEU A 307 -22.04 20.32 -3.21
N SER A 308 -21.31 19.24 -3.53
CA SER A 308 -20.02 18.89 -2.91
C SER A 308 -19.25 17.86 -3.75
N ILE A 309 -17.94 17.76 -3.53
CA ILE A 309 -17.11 16.64 -3.99
C ILE A 309 -16.87 15.69 -2.81
N ILE A 310 -17.01 14.39 -3.03
CA ILE A 310 -16.74 13.33 -2.05
C ILE A 310 -15.58 12.47 -2.57
N ARG A 311 -14.50 12.36 -1.80
CA ARG A 311 -13.26 11.69 -2.22
C ARG A 311 -12.62 10.87 -1.10
N ALA A 312 -11.56 10.12 -1.41
CA ALA A 312 -10.87 9.24 -0.45
C ALA A 312 -9.37 9.56 -0.37
N HIS A 313 -8.46 8.63 -0.68
CA HIS A 313 -7.02 8.81 -0.99
C HIS A 313 -6.11 9.47 0.07
N GLU A 314 -6.63 10.12 1.12
CA GLU A 314 -5.87 10.65 2.24
C GLU A 314 -6.38 10.06 3.56
N ALA A 315 -5.51 9.37 4.28
CA ALA A 315 -5.74 8.98 5.67
C ALA A 315 -6.14 10.19 6.56
N GLN A 316 -7.13 9.99 7.43
CA GLN A 316 -7.64 10.96 8.40
C GLN A 316 -7.78 10.30 9.78
N ASP A 317 -7.35 10.95 10.87
CA ASP A 317 -7.47 10.41 12.25
C ASP A 317 -8.93 10.07 12.63
N ALA A 318 -9.87 10.92 12.22
CA ALA A 318 -11.30 10.70 12.43
C ALA A 318 -11.95 9.73 11.41
N GLY A 319 -11.21 9.24 10.41
CA GLY A 319 -11.76 8.50 9.27
C GLY A 319 -12.53 9.36 8.26
N TYR A 320 -12.63 10.67 8.48
CA TYR A 320 -13.22 11.63 7.54
C TYR A 320 -12.70 13.06 7.80
N ARG A 321 -12.83 13.93 6.81
CA ARG A 321 -12.61 15.39 6.95
C ARG A 321 -13.63 16.14 6.11
N MET A 322 -14.39 17.03 6.75
CA MET A 322 -15.25 18.01 6.05
C MET A 322 -14.48 19.31 5.90
N TYR A 323 -14.34 19.80 4.67
CA TYR A 323 -13.56 21.00 4.36
C TYR A 323 -14.46 22.25 4.37
N LYS A 324 -13.88 23.42 4.09
CA LYS A 324 -14.56 24.72 4.08
C LYS A 324 -15.87 24.67 3.28
N LYS A 325 -16.93 25.24 3.87
CA LYS A 325 -18.26 25.33 3.25
C LYS A 325 -18.25 26.26 2.04
N CYS A 326 -18.90 25.85 0.95
CA CYS A 326 -19.18 26.73 -0.17
C CYS A 326 -20.14 27.84 0.29
N GLN A 327 -19.87 29.10 -0.11
CA GLN A 327 -20.62 30.26 0.38
C GLN A 327 -22.07 30.31 -0.13
N SER A 328 -22.34 29.78 -1.32
CA SER A 328 -23.67 29.78 -1.94
C SER A 328 -24.62 28.73 -1.34
N THR A 329 -24.10 27.57 -0.93
CA THR A 329 -24.91 26.43 -0.42
C THR A 329 -24.86 26.27 1.09
N GLY A 330 -23.84 26.82 1.77
CA GLY A 330 -23.59 26.58 3.19
C GLY A 330 -23.17 25.14 3.52
N PHE A 331 -22.92 24.31 2.51
CA PHE A 331 -22.53 22.89 2.62
C PHE A 331 -21.01 22.74 2.41
N PRO A 332 -20.31 21.76 3.03
CA PRO A 332 -18.89 21.49 2.76
C PRO A 332 -18.60 21.40 1.26
N SER A 333 -17.63 22.14 0.75
CA SER A 333 -17.26 22.06 -0.69
C SER A 333 -16.63 20.70 -1.05
N LEU A 334 -15.85 20.15 -0.11
CA LEU A 334 -15.16 18.88 -0.24
C LEU A 334 -15.34 18.05 1.04
N ILE A 335 -15.43 16.73 0.88
CA ILE A 335 -15.45 15.75 1.96
C ILE A 335 -14.50 14.61 1.62
N THR A 336 -13.50 14.37 2.48
CA THR A 336 -12.68 13.14 2.44
C THR A 336 -13.32 12.09 3.35
N ILE A 337 -13.44 10.85 2.87
CA ILE A 337 -13.86 9.67 3.62
C ILE A 337 -12.77 8.59 3.53
N PHE A 338 -12.39 7.98 4.65
CA PHE A 338 -11.30 7.01 4.74
C PHE A 338 -11.74 5.81 5.56
N SER A 339 -11.67 4.60 4.98
CA SER A 339 -12.37 3.43 5.52
C SER A 339 -11.45 2.33 6.09
N ALA A 340 -10.14 2.56 6.14
CA ALA A 340 -9.14 1.69 6.78
C ALA A 340 -8.79 2.20 8.21
N PRO A 341 -9.24 1.52 9.29
CA PRO A 341 -8.96 1.94 10.68
C PRO A 341 -7.61 1.40 11.17
N ASN A 342 -6.92 2.11 12.07
CA ASN A 342 -5.56 1.76 12.50
C ASN A 342 -4.63 1.43 11.32
N TYR A 343 -4.64 2.29 10.30
CA TYR A 343 -3.94 2.08 9.03
C TYR A 343 -2.47 1.72 9.24
N LEU A 344 -2.00 0.73 8.48
CA LEU A 344 -0.65 0.12 8.58
C LEU A 344 -0.30 -0.41 9.99
N ASP A 345 -1.30 -0.76 10.79
CA ASP A 345 -1.20 -1.11 12.22
C ASP A 345 -0.65 -0.03 13.17
N VAL A 346 -0.18 1.12 12.65
CA VAL A 346 0.54 2.15 13.42
C VAL A 346 -0.15 3.50 13.49
N TYR A 347 -1.02 3.86 12.53
CA TYR A 347 -1.65 5.18 12.49
C TYR A 347 -2.65 5.43 13.62
N ASN A 348 -3.23 4.38 14.22
CA ASN A 348 -4.20 4.46 15.32
C ASN A 348 -5.50 5.26 15.02
N ASN A 349 -5.73 5.62 13.75
CA ASN A 349 -6.91 6.35 13.30
C ASN A 349 -8.20 5.53 13.40
N LYS A 350 -9.32 6.23 13.37
CA LYS A 350 -10.63 5.67 13.05
C LYS A 350 -10.81 5.54 11.54
N ALA A 351 -11.66 4.61 11.14
CA ALA A 351 -12.29 4.63 9.82
C ALA A 351 -13.66 5.27 9.91
N ALA A 352 -14.20 5.69 8.77
CA ALA A 352 -15.61 6.03 8.65
C ALA A 352 -16.20 5.62 7.31
N ILE A 353 -17.53 5.61 7.27
CA ILE A 353 -18.36 5.56 6.06
C ILE A 353 -19.38 6.70 6.09
N LEU A 354 -19.80 7.15 4.91
CA LEU A 354 -20.78 8.21 4.74
C LEU A 354 -22.10 7.56 4.30
N LYS A 355 -23.12 7.57 5.17
CA LYS A 355 -24.48 7.16 4.81
C LYS A 355 -25.29 8.38 4.39
N TYR A 356 -25.81 8.39 3.17
CA TYR A 356 -26.70 9.44 2.66
C TYR A 356 -28.10 8.86 2.42
N GLU A 357 -29.07 9.36 3.18
CA GLU A 357 -30.44 8.83 3.24
C GLU A 357 -31.41 9.93 3.71
N ASN A 358 -32.61 10.02 3.13
CA ASN A 358 -33.62 11.04 3.48
C ASN A 358 -33.08 12.49 3.49
N ASN A 359 -32.22 12.82 2.52
CA ASN A 359 -31.47 14.08 2.40
C ASN A 359 -30.50 14.39 3.57
N VAL A 360 -30.29 13.46 4.49
CA VAL A 360 -29.35 13.58 5.62
C VAL A 360 -28.06 12.82 5.31
N MET A 361 -26.93 13.50 5.50
CA MET A 361 -25.60 12.89 5.45
C MET A 361 -25.14 12.54 6.88
N ASN A 362 -24.87 11.26 7.12
CA ASN A 362 -24.56 10.70 8.43
C ASN A 362 -23.24 9.93 8.37
N ILE A 363 -22.19 10.46 9.02
CA ILE A 363 -20.89 9.80 9.10
C ILE A 363 -20.91 8.76 10.22
N ARG A 364 -20.60 7.50 9.89
CA ARG A 364 -20.49 6.41 10.85
C ARG A 364 -19.04 5.99 10.99
N GLN A 365 -18.44 6.32 12.14
CA GLN A 365 -17.07 5.94 12.48
C GLN A 365 -17.00 4.53 13.05
N PHE A 366 -15.87 3.84 12.84
CA PHE A 366 -15.53 2.58 13.48
C PHE A 366 -14.02 2.48 13.79
N ASN A 367 -13.66 1.53 14.66
CA ASN A 367 -12.28 1.22 15.04
C ASN A 367 -11.85 -0.09 14.36
N CYS A 368 -10.56 -0.42 14.43
CA CYS A 368 -9.99 -1.63 13.86
C CYS A 368 -10.42 -2.93 14.55
N SER A 369 -10.25 -4.01 13.81
CA SER A 369 -10.62 -5.39 14.15
C SER A 369 -9.34 -6.25 14.19
N PRO A 370 -9.23 -7.23 15.10
CA PRO A 370 -8.09 -8.15 15.08
C PRO A 370 -8.03 -8.95 13.79
N HIS A 371 -6.85 -9.04 13.19
CA HIS A 371 -6.55 -9.91 12.04
C HIS A 371 -5.35 -10.83 12.35
N PRO A 372 -5.16 -11.89 11.54
CA PRO A 372 -3.96 -12.72 11.59
C PRO A 372 -2.69 -11.93 11.29
N TYR A 373 -1.56 -12.38 11.83
CA TYR A 373 -0.25 -11.78 11.62
C TYR A 373 0.49 -12.43 10.45
N TRP A 374 1.03 -11.61 9.56
CA TRP A 374 1.92 -12.02 8.48
C TRP A 374 3.27 -11.28 8.62
N LEU A 375 4.37 -11.99 8.35
CA LEU A 375 5.70 -11.39 8.24
C LEU A 375 5.78 -10.47 7.01
N PRO A 376 6.64 -9.43 7.04
CA PRO A 376 6.77 -8.49 5.92
C PRO A 376 7.00 -9.17 4.57
N ASN A 377 6.28 -8.68 3.55
CA ASN A 377 6.25 -9.20 2.17
C ASN A 377 5.95 -10.71 2.08
N PHE A 378 5.13 -11.24 3.01
CA PHE A 378 4.71 -12.65 3.08
C PHE A 378 5.85 -13.67 3.25
N MET A 379 6.99 -13.22 3.80
CA MET A 379 8.17 -14.06 4.04
C MET A 379 7.86 -15.23 4.99
N ASP A 380 8.34 -16.42 4.66
CA ASP A 380 8.18 -17.59 5.53
C ASP A 380 9.15 -17.58 6.72
N VAL A 381 8.84 -18.37 7.76
CA VAL A 381 9.62 -18.41 9.00
C VAL A 381 11.03 -18.99 8.85
N PHE A 382 11.32 -19.80 7.82
CA PHE A 382 12.67 -20.29 7.55
C PHE A 382 13.49 -19.20 6.86
N THR A 383 12.98 -18.57 5.81
CA THR A 383 13.65 -17.43 5.14
C THR A 383 13.93 -16.30 6.12
N TRP A 384 13.00 -16.04 7.06
CA TRP A 384 13.19 -15.06 8.13
C TRP A 384 14.26 -15.45 9.17
N SER A 385 14.22 -16.68 9.69
CA SER A 385 15.06 -17.07 10.84
C SER A 385 16.43 -17.66 10.48
N LEU A 386 16.59 -18.24 9.29
CA LEU A 386 17.82 -18.91 8.88
C LEU A 386 19.08 -18.01 8.92
N PRO A 387 19.04 -16.70 8.57
CA PRO A 387 20.18 -15.80 8.73
C PRO A 387 20.62 -15.66 10.20
N PHE A 388 19.67 -15.54 11.13
CA PHE A 388 19.93 -15.45 12.58
C PHE A 388 20.43 -16.79 13.15
N VAL A 389 19.89 -17.93 12.70
CA VAL A 389 20.40 -19.25 13.09
C VAL A 389 21.84 -19.44 12.59
N GLY A 390 22.14 -19.04 11.36
CA GLY A 390 23.50 -19.06 10.79
C GLY A 390 24.48 -18.19 11.59
N GLU A 391 24.07 -16.97 11.95
CA GLU A 391 24.82 -16.09 12.85
C GLU A 391 25.12 -16.77 14.19
N LYS A 392 24.09 -17.21 14.94
CA LYS A 392 24.28 -17.71 16.31
C LYS A 392 25.00 -19.05 16.40
N VAL A 393 24.84 -19.93 15.41
CA VAL A 393 25.67 -21.14 15.32
C VAL A 393 27.13 -20.77 15.01
N THR A 394 27.38 -19.80 14.12
CA THR A 394 28.75 -19.36 13.81
C THR A 394 29.42 -18.64 14.99
N GLU A 395 28.68 -17.79 15.71
CA GLU A 395 29.15 -17.11 16.92
C GLU A 395 29.47 -18.12 18.04
N MET A 396 28.59 -19.09 18.27
CA MET A 396 28.83 -20.19 19.22
C MET A 396 30.09 -20.98 18.85
N LEU A 397 30.24 -21.38 17.58
CA LEU A 397 31.42 -22.12 17.12
C LEU A 397 32.71 -21.29 17.22
N ALA A 398 32.66 -19.98 16.97
CA ALA A 398 33.78 -19.09 17.16
C ALA A 398 34.19 -18.97 18.63
N ASN A 399 33.22 -18.79 19.53
CA ASN A 399 33.47 -18.72 20.96
C ASN A 399 34.02 -20.05 21.52
N VAL A 400 33.55 -21.20 21.01
CA VAL A 400 34.11 -22.53 21.35
C VAL A 400 35.52 -22.71 20.81
N LEU A 401 35.82 -22.26 19.58
CA LEU A 401 37.18 -22.33 19.02
C LEU A 401 38.17 -21.38 19.73
N ASN A 402 37.68 -20.26 20.27
CA ASN A 402 38.47 -19.31 21.06
C ASN A 402 38.74 -19.79 22.50
N ILE A 403 38.22 -20.97 22.93
CA ILE A 403 38.59 -21.57 24.23
C ILE A 403 40.02 -22.12 24.17
N CYS A 404 40.47 -22.62 23.02
CA CYS A 404 41.87 -23.00 22.80
C CYS A 404 42.72 -21.74 22.65
N SER A 405 43.20 -21.21 23.76
CA SER A 405 44.22 -20.16 23.82
C SER A 405 45.45 -20.53 22.97
N ASP A 406 46.12 -19.54 22.39
CA ASP A 406 47.43 -19.78 21.74
C ASP A 406 48.42 -20.46 22.71
N GLU A 407 48.31 -20.15 24.02
CA GLU A 407 49.08 -20.79 25.11
C GLU A 407 48.86 -22.32 25.24
N GLU A 408 47.66 -22.84 24.95
CA GLU A 408 47.41 -24.30 24.93
C GLU A 408 47.99 -24.95 23.67
N LEU A 409 47.93 -24.25 22.55
CA LEU A 409 48.55 -24.66 21.28
C LEU A 409 50.08 -24.57 21.29
N GLU A 410 50.68 -23.96 22.33
CA GLU A 410 52.13 -23.91 22.57
C GLU A 410 52.57 -24.89 23.67
N ASN A 411 51.79 -25.11 24.74
CA ASN A 411 52.13 -26.07 25.80
C ASN A 411 52.00 -27.56 25.41
N ASP A 412 51.28 -27.91 24.34
CA ASP A 412 51.25 -29.28 23.79
C ASP A 412 52.60 -29.72 23.15
N GLY A 413 53.67 -28.96 23.39
CA GLY A 413 55.06 -29.31 23.07
C GLY A 413 55.95 -29.64 24.27
N THR A 414 55.42 -29.66 25.50
CA THR A 414 56.23 -29.81 26.74
C THR A 414 55.77 -30.90 27.70
N SER A 415 54.84 -31.79 27.32
CA SER A 415 54.66 -33.09 27.98
C SER A 415 55.53 -34.15 27.30
N THR A 416 56.52 -34.68 28.03
CA THR A 416 57.32 -35.83 27.59
C THR A 416 56.59 -37.12 27.87
N ASP A 417 56.06 -37.78 26.83
CA ASP A 417 56.46 -39.14 26.44
C ASP A 417 55.71 -39.60 25.16
N GLU A 418 56.20 -40.69 24.55
CA GLU A 418 55.72 -41.35 23.32
C GLU A 418 55.83 -40.53 22.00
N VAL A 419 56.93 -40.79 21.28
CA VAL A 419 57.17 -40.29 19.91
C VAL A 419 56.50 -41.20 18.88
N ASP A 420 55.60 -40.67 18.06
CA ASP A 420 55.22 -41.28 16.76
C ASP A 420 55.42 -40.29 15.60
N VAL A 421 55.68 -40.83 14.41
CA VAL A 421 56.46 -40.17 13.36
C VAL A 421 55.61 -39.29 12.44
N MET A 422 55.16 -38.15 12.97
CA MET A 422 54.79 -36.99 12.14
C MET A 422 55.97 -36.03 12.02
N SER A 423 56.33 -35.64 10.79
CA SER A 423 57.41 -34.67 10.58
C SER A 423 57.04 -33.28 11.11
N GLU A 424 58.04 -32.52 11.52
CA GLU A 424 57.90 -31.14 11.99
C GLU A 424 57.17 -30.24 10.97
N ALA A 425 57.41 -30.46 9.67
CA ALA A 425 56.68 -29.80 8.59
C ALA A 425 55.18 -30.19 8.52
N ALA A 426 54.82 -31.44 8.85
CA ALA A 426 53.42 -31.88 8.91
C ALA A 426 52.69 -31.30 10.14
N LEU A 427 53.38 -31.17 11.28
CA LEU A 427 52.87 -30.46 12.46
C LEU A 427 52.68 -28.97 12.17
N ALA A 428 53.66 -28.31 11.54
CA ALA A 428 53.55 -26.91 11.12
C ALA A 428 52.39 -26.69 10.13
N ALA A 429 52.23 -27.57 9.14
CA ALA A 429 51.09 -27.54 8.21
C ALA A 429 49.75 -27.73 8.93
N ARG A 430 49.68 -28.62 9.93
CA ARG A 430 48.48 -28.84 10.75
C ARG A 430 48.14 -27.60 11.60
N LYS A 431 49.12 -26.93 12.21
CA LYS A 431 48.91 -25.65 12.92
C LYS A 431 48.45 -24.54 11.97
N GLU A 432 48.99 -24.44 10.75
CA GLU A 432 48.54 -23.44 9.75
C GLU A 432 47.12 -23.75 9.20
N VAL A 433 46.73 -25.02 9.04
CA VAL A 433 45.36 -25.41 8.70
C VAL A 433 44.38 -25.02 9.82
N ILE A 434 44.74 -25.20 11.09
CA ILE A 434 43.93 -24.76 12.24
C ILE A 434 43.82 -23.23 12.25
N ARG A 435 44.94 -22.51 12.12
CA ARG A 435 44.99 -21.04 12.05
C ARG A 435 44.11 -20.47 10.94
N ASN A 436 44.09 -21.11 9.77
CA ASN A 436 43.23 -20.68 8.66
C ASN A 436 41.76 -21.06 8.84
N LYS A 437 41.42 -22.15 9.54
CA LYS A 437 40.04 -22.42 9.99
C LYS A 437 39.54 -21.37 10.98
N VAL A 438 40.33 -21.01 11.99
CA VAL A 438 40.00 -19.95 12.95
C VAL A 438 39.82 -18.61 12.22
N ARG A 439 40.72 -18.24 11.30
CA ARG A 439 40.58 -17.04 10.46
C ARG A 439 39.35 -17.07 9.54
N ALA A 440 38.94 -18.24 9.05
CA ALA A 440 37.72 -18.37 8.24
C ALA A 440 36.46 -18.19 9.09
N VAL A 441 36.39 -18.83 10.27
CA VAL A 441 35.29 -18.64 11.23
C VAL A 441 35.21 -17.18 11.69
N GLY A 442 36.34 -16.56 12.05
CA GLY A 442 36.43 -15.14 12.40
C GLY A 442 36.14 -14.16 11.26
N LYS A 443 36.00 -14.63 10.01
CA LYS A 443 35.40 -13.88 8.88
C LYS A 443 33.91 -14.13 8.78
N MET A 444 33.46 -15.39 8.93
CA MET A 444 32.04 -15.75 8.92
C MET A 444 31.26 -15.08 10.05
N VAL A 445 31.79 -14.99 11.28
CA VAL A 445 31.16 -14.25 12.39
C VAL A 445 30.85 -12.81 12.00
N ARG A 446 31.83 -12.09 11.43
CA ARG A 446 31.64 -10.71 10.98
C ARG A 446 30.64 -10.61 9.84
N TYR A 447 30.70 -11.52 8.88
CA TYR A 447 29.76 -11.57 7.75
C TYR A 447 28.31 -11.78 8.24
N PHE A 448 28.06 -12.77 9.08
CA PHE A 448 26.72 -13.04 9.61
C PHE A 448 26.24 -11.96 10.59
N ALA A 449 27.12 -11.40 11.43
CA ALA A 449 26.76 -10.28 12.29
C ALA A 449 26.33 -9.04 11.48
N THR A 450 27.05 -8.70 10.40
CA THR A 450 26.63 -7.62 9.49
C THR A 450 25.35 -7.95 8.74
N LEU A 451 25.19 -9.18 8.23
CA LEU A 451 23.92 -9.63 7.62
C LEU A 451 22.74 -9.51 8.60
N ARG A 452 22.95 -9.81 9.88
CA ARG A 452 21.91 -9.76 10.91
C ARG A 452 21.63 -8.34 11.41
N GLU A 453 22.63 -7.49 11.60
CA GLU A 453 22.42 -6.05 11.88
C GLU A 453 21.62 -5.43 10.73
N GLN A 454 22.01 -5.71 9.48
CA GLN A 454 21.25 -5.30 8.30
C GLN A 454 19.85 -5.91 8.27
N SER A 455 19.68 -7.21 8.57
CA SER A 455 18.37 -7.87 8.51
C SER A 455 17.41 -7.44 9.61
N GLU A 456 17.88 -7.15 10.82
CA GLU A 456 17.05 -6.63 11.91
C GLU A 456 16.70 -5.16 11.71
N ASP A 457 17.65 -4.33 11.23
CA ASP A 457 17.37 -2.94 10.91
C ASP A 457 16.40 -2.85 9.72
N ILE A 458 16.63 -3.64 8.67
CA ILE A 458 15.71 -3.77 7.54
C ILE A 458 14.34 -4.29 8.00
N LEU A 459 14.25 -5.32 8.84
CA LEU A 459 12.94 -5.85 9.27
C LEU A 459 12.21 -4.91 10.22
N THR A 460 12.93 -4.18 11.08
CA THR A 460 12.35 -3.14 11.93
C THR A 460 11.82 -1.98 11.08
N LEU A 461 12.57 -1.54 10.06
CA LEU A 461 12.14 -0.47 9.17
C LEU A 461 11.01 -0.91 8.21
N LYS A 462 11.10 -2.10 7.61
CA LYS A 462 10.01 -2.71 6.81
C LYS A 462 8.75 -2.99 7.64
N GLY A 463 8.89 -3.21 8.94
CA GLY A 463 7.77 -3.27 9.89
C GLY A 463 7.05 -1.94 10.11
N LEU A 464 7.62 -0.82 9.62
CA LEU A 464 7.02 0.52 9.61
C LEU A 464 6.61 0.97 8.19
N THR A 465 7.08 0.27 7.14
CA THR A 465 6.82 0.60 5.73
C THR A 465 6.28 -0.61 4.98
N SER A 466 4.95 -0.66 4.83
CA SER A 466 4.25 -1.87 4.36
C SER A 466 4.54 -2.31 2.92
N GLY A 467 5.26 -1.52 2.12
CA GLY A 467 5.81 -1.97 0.83
C GLY A 467 7.06 -2.87 0.96
N GLY A 468 7.66 -2.93 2.14
CA GLY A 468 8.95 -3.60 2.34
C GLY A 468 10.12 -2.85 1.69
N THR A 469 9.96 -1.58 1.35
CA THR A 469 11.02 -0.67 0.90
C THR A 469 11.42 0.26 2.05
N LEU A 470 12.69 0.66 2.11
CA LEU A 470 13.13 1.70 3.05
C LEU A 470 12.73 3.07 2.49
N PRO A 471 12.29 4.05 3.31
CA PRO A 471 12.00 5.39 2.83
C PRO A 471 13.22 6.01 2.12
N LEU A 472 12.97 6.73 1.03
CA LEU A 472 14.03 7.39 0.29
C LEU A 472 14.72 8.41 1.20
N GLY A 473 16.05 8.31 1.32
CA GLY A 473 16.87 9.10 2.25
C GLY A 473 17.18 8.42 3.60
N THR A 474 16.51 7.33 4.01
CA THR A 474 16.84 6.66 5.29
C THR A 474 18.25 6.06 5.31
N LEU A 475 18.74 5.56 4.17
CA LEU A 475 20.15 5.12 4.03
C LEU A 475 21.12 6.30 3.83
N GLU A 476 20.64 7.42 3.28
CA GLU A 476 21.43 8.63 3.02
C GLU A 476 21.77 9.37 4.32
N GLY A 477 20.84 9.38 5.29
CA GLY A 477 21.07 9.82 6.67
C GLY A 477 21.85 8.83 7.54
N GLY A 478 22.30 7.70 6.98
CA GLY A 478 23.14 6.69 7.61
C GLY A 478 22.59 6.09 8.92
N LYS A 479 23.50 5.54 9.74
CA LYS A 479 23.13 4.91 11.03
C LYS A 479 22.37 5.86 11.96
N THR A 480 22.63 7.17 11.87
CA THR A 480 21.91 8.21 12.63
C THR A 480 20.41 8.28 12.34
N ALA A 481 19.97 8.15 11.07
CA ALA A 481 18.55 8.12 10.73
C ALA A 481 17.87 6.84 11.23
N ILE A 482 18.57 5.71 11.14
CA ILE A 482 18.10 4.40 11.61
C ILE A 482 17.92 4.38 13.13
N GLU A 483 18.90 4.90 13.89
CA GLU A 483 18.78 4.99 15.36
C GLU A 483 17.68 5.96 15.82
N GLN A 484 17.40 7.03 15.07
CA GLN A 484 16.24 7.91 15.36
C GLN A 484 14.91 7.16 15.17
N ALA A 485 14.78 6.35 14.12
CA ALA A 485 13.60 5.50 13.93
C ALA A 485 13.46 4.48 15.08
N LYS A 486 14.54 3.79 15.48
CA LYS A 486 14.55 2.86 16.63
C LYS A 486 14.14 3.53 17.94
N GLN A 487 14.60 4.76 18.21
CA GLN A 487 14.29 5.48 19.45
C GLN A 487 12.83 5.92 19.58
N LEU A 488 12.14 6.17 18.46
CA LEU A 488 10.69 6.42 18.44
C LEU A 488 9.88 5.17 18.82
N ILE A 489 10.41 3.97 18.60
CA ILE A 489 9.74 2.68 18.80
C ILE A 489 10.05 2.09 20.19
N SER A 490 11.30 2.24 20.68
CA SER A 490 11.74 1.61 21.93
C SER A 490 11.10 2.21 23.19
N HIS A 491 10.56 3.43 23.09
CA HIS A 491 9.77 4.06 24.14
C HIS A 491 8.29 3.67 23.97
N LYS A 492 7.62 3.26 25.07
CA LYS A 492 6.22 2.78 25.09
C LYS A 492 5.13 3.84 24.79
N LYS A 493 5.44 4.87 24.00
CA LYS A 493 4.43 5.76 23.41
C LYS A 493 3.82 5.05 22.20
N ARG A 494 2.50 5.10 22.06
CA ARG A 494 1.86 4.91 20.75
C ARG A 494 2.37 6.04 19.85
N ILE A 495 2.73 5.71 18.61
CA ILE A 495 3.07 6.70 17.58
C ILE A 495 1.82 7.57 17.35
N SER A 496 1.98 8.88 17.15
CA SER A 496 0.84 9.76 16.84
C SER A 496 0.43 9.62 15.38
N PHE A 497 -0.80 10.02 15.05
CA PHE A 497 -1.29 10.02 13.67
C PHE A 497 -0.37 10.84 12.74
N GLU A 498 0.09 12.00 13.23
CA GLU A 498 1.01 12.90 12.52
C GLU A 498 2.43 12.34 12.41
N ASP A 499 2.90 11.61 13.43
CA ASP A 499 4.20 10.91 13.36
C ASP A 499 4.16 9.75 12.35
N ALA A 500 3.07 8.97 12.32
CA ALA A 500 2.86 7.90 11.36
C ALA A 500 2.78 8.46 9.93
N LYS A 501 1.91 9.45 9.67
CA LYS A 501 1.79 10.11 8.36
C LYS A 501 3.10 10.76 7.90
N ARG A 502 3.96 11.21 8.82
CA ARG A 502 5.29 11.75 8.49
C ARG A 502 6.31 10.66 8.12
N LEU A 503 6.31 9.51 8.81
CA LEU A 503 7.19 8.38 8.50
C LEU A 503 6.80 7.72 7.17
N ASP A 504 5.50 7.60 6.90
CA ASP A 504 4.96 6.90 5.74
C ASP A 504 4.90 7.76 4.46
N LYS A 505 5.18 9.07 4.55
CA LYS A 505 5.09 10.03 3.42
C LYS A 505 5.79 9.57 2.13
N GLY A 506 6.86 8.78 2.22
CA GLY A 506 7.54 8.23 1.03
C GLY A 506 6.74 7.17 0.26
N ASN A 507 5.84 6.46 0.94
CA ASN A 507 4.94 5.46 0.35
C ASN A 507 3.65 6.09 -0.20
N GLU A 508 3.34 7.31 0.23
CA GLU A 508 2.21 8.10 -0.29
C GLU A 508 2.50 8.75 -1.65
N SER A 509 3.75 8.70 -2.13
CA SER A 509 4.16 9.20 -3.44
C SER A 509 4.07 8.13 -4.55
N MET A 510 3.82 8.56 -5.78
CA MET A 510 3.88 7.70 -6.96
C MET A 510 5.30 7.11 -7.10
N PRO A 511 5.45 5.78 -7.20
CA PRO A 511 6.76 5.15 -7.33
C PRO A 511 7.55 5.64 -8.54
N PRO A 512 8.90 5.61 -8.50
CA PRO A 512 9.73 6.00 -9.64
C PRO A 512 9.42 5.13 -10.87
N TRP A 513 9.10 5.76 -12.00
CA TRP A 513 9.01 5.07 -13.28
C TRP A 513 10.37 4.49 -13.64
N GLN A 514 10.42 3.18 -13.91
CA GLN A 514 11.63 2.53 -14.39
C GLN A 514 11.97 3.08 -15.78
N GLN A 515 12.93 4.01 -15.84
CA GLN A 515 13.48 4.44 -17.12
C GLN A 515 14.12 3.22 -17.79
N LEU A 516 13.62 2.86 -18.97
CA LEU A 516 14.27 1.90 -19.87
C LEU A 516 15.56 2.52 -20.42
N HIS A 517 16.58 2.61 -19.56
CA HIS A 517 17.93 2.91 -19.99
C HIS A 517 18.38 1.81 -20.98
N PRO A 518 18.69 2.14 -22.24
CA PRO A 518 19.25 1.15 -23.16
C PRO A 518 20.55 0.62 -22.55
N SER A 519 20.68 -0.70 -22.48
CA SER A 519 21.74 -1.38 -21.73
C SER A 519 23.13 -0.94 -22.21
N SER A 520 23.80 -0.11 -21.41
CA SER A 520 25.18 0.30 -21.66
C SER A 520 26.11 -0.91 -21.47
N SER A 521 26.64 -1.40 -22.59
CA SER A 521 27.62 -2.48 -22.61
C SER A 521 28.84 -2.12 -21.75
N GLY A 522 29.21 -3.03 -20.84
CA GLY A 522 30.18 -2.75 -19.80
C GLY A 522 31.57 -2.39 -20.33
N LEU A 523 32.06 -1.20 -19.97
CA LEU A 523 33.45 -0.77 -20.13
C LEU A 523 34.08 -0.57 -18.75
N THR A 524 34.35 -1.68 -18.06
CA THR A 524 35.14 -1.67 -16.82
C THR A 524 36.62 -1.48 -17.15
N SER A 525 37.14 -0.27 -16.92
CA SER A 525 38.57 0.01 -16.99
C SER A 525 39.34 -0.83 -15.98
N GLY A 526 40.36 -1.54 -16.44
CA GLY A 526 41.14 -2.45 -15.59
C GLY A 526 42.12 -1.73 -14.68
N VAL A 527 42.16 -2.14 -13.41
CA VAL A 527 43.30 -1.93 -12.51
C VAL A 527 43.78 -3.32 -12.07
N GLY A 528 45.05 -3.63 -12.33
CA GLY A 528 45.55 -5.01 -12.26
C GLY A 528 45.88 -5.49 -10.85
N SER A 529 45.82 -6.81 -10.66
CA SER A 529 46.52 -7.52 -9.59
C SER A 529 47.24 -8.73 -10.20
N SER A 530 48.48 -8.97 -9.78
CA SER A 530 49.40 -9.90 -10.42
C SER A 530 49.21 -11.35 -9.95
N GLY A 531 48.60 -12.19 -10.78
CA GLY A 531 48.62 -13.64 -10.60
C GLY A 531 49.94 -14.25 -11.07
N THR A 532 50.68 -14.91 -10.17
CA THR A 532 51.84 -15.73 -10.53
C THR A 532 51.40 -17.07 -11.14
N ALA A 533 52.20 -17.59 -12.07
CA ALA A 533 51.80 -18.70 -12.93
C ALA A 533 52.01 -20.10 -12.29
N SER A 534 51.25 -21.08 -12.78
CA SER A 534 51.69 -22.47 -12.91
C SER A 534 50.99 -23.13 -14.11
N PRO A 535 51.66 -24.03 -14.87
CA PRO A 535 51.17 -24.49 -16.18
C PRO A 535 50.59 -25.91 -16.15
N ASN A 536 49.79 -26.28 -17.17
CA ASN A 536 50.18 -27.34 -18.12
C ASN A 536 49.19 -27.56 -19.29
N ILE A 537 49.74 -28.12 -20.39
CA ILE A 537 49.13 -28.98 -21.44
C ILE A 537 47.85 -28.46 -22.18
N GLY A 538 47.75 -28.44 -23.51
CA GLY A 538 48.75 -28.73 -24.56
C GLY A 538 48.27 -29.65 -25.70
N SER A 539 47.42 -29.16 -26.61
CA SER A 539 47.15 -29.75 -27.95
C SER A 539 46.33 -28.75 -28.80
N SER A 540 46.88 -28.05 -29.79
CA SER A 540 47.36 -28.49 -31.12
C SER A 540 46.27 -28.58 -32.21
N SER A 541 45.89 -27.40 -32.74
CA SER A 541 45.44 -27.16 -34.14
C SER A 541 46.50 -27.65 -35.17
N PRO A 542 46.29 -27.69 -36.51
CA PRO A 542 45.33 -26.88 -37.28
C PRO A 542 44.72 -27.43 -38.60
N ARG A 543 43.86 -26.60 -39.22
CA ARG A 543 43.64 -26.38 -40.69
C ARG A 543 43.44 -27.56 -41.64
N ILE A 544 42.33 -27.50 -42.39
CA ILE A 544 42.31 -27.66 -43.86
C ILE A 544 41.53 -26.48 -44.48
N VAL A 545 41.84 -26.12 -45.74
CA VAL A 545 41.18 -25.11 -46.56
C VAL A 545 40.61 -25.80 -47.81
N GLY A 546 39.42 -25.43 -48.28
CA GLY A 546 38.83 -25.97 -49.51
C GLY A 546 37.62 -25.16 -50.01
N THR A 547 37.53 -24.94 -51.33
CA THR A 547 36.57 -24.02 -51.97
C THR A 547 35.79 -24.67 -53.12
N SER A 548 34.48 -24.40 -53.20
CA SER A 548 33.65 -24.42 -54.42
C SER A 548 32.27 -23.79 -54.07
N THR A 549 31.56 -22.97 -54.86
CA THR A 549 31.14 -22.97 -56.29
C THR A 549 30.23 -24.15 -56.67
N MET A 550 29.12 -24.03 -57.40
CA MET A 550 28.41 -22.88 -58.02
C MET A 550 26.99 -23.34 -58.43
N SER A 551 25.96 -22.47 -58.37
CA SER A 551 24.70 -22.62 -59.15
C SER A 551 23.83 -21.35 -59.09
N SER A 552 23.21 -20.94 -60.20
CA SER A 552 22.50 -19.65 -60.32
C SER A 552 21.33 -19.65 -61.33
N SER A 553 20.26 -18.90 -61.00
CA SER A 553 19.16 -18.45 -61.88
C SER A 553 18.29 -17.47 -61.07
N ILE A 554 18.12 -16.16 -61.31
CA ILE A 554 18.05 -15.28 -62.51
C ILE A 554 16.63 -15.14 -63.12
N SER A 555 15.90 -14.11 -62.66
CA SER A 555 15.07 -13.15 -63.43
C SER A 555 14.50 -12.10 -62.44
N SER A 556 14.76 -10.78 -62.50
CA SER A 556 14.46 -9.75 -63.53
C SER A 556 12.94 -9.53 -63.71
N THR A 557 12.34 -8.32 -63.64
CA THR A 557 12.80 -6.99 -64.11
C THR A 557 12.16 -5.76 -63.40
N SER A 558 12.81 -4.60 -63.57
CA SER A 558 12.35 -3.17 -63.68
C SER A 558 10.88 -2.86 -64.09
N SER A 559 10.29 -1.65 -63.97
CA SER A 559 10.72 -0.27 -63.53
C SER A 559 9.51 0.71 -63.40
N SER A 560 9.72 1.91 -62.83
CA SER A 560 8.90 3.15 -62.94
C SER A 560 8.93 3.77 -64.37
N PRO A 561 8.40 5.00 -64.69
CA PRO A 561 7.61 6.02 -63.93
C PRO A 561 6.44 6.71 -64.76
N VAL A 562 5.97 7.91 -64.32
CA VAL A 562 5.43 9.09 -65.09
C VAL A 562 3.97 9.57 -64.86
N ASN A 563 3.90 10.86 -64.46
CA ASN A 563 2.89 11.95 -64.56
C ASN A 563 1.42 11.76 -65.04
N THR A 564 0.54 12.58 -64.45
CA THR A 564 -0.33 13.51 -65.21
C THR A 564 -0.70 14.75 -64.36
N LEU A 565 -1.17 15.85 -64.97
CA LEU A 565 -1.56 17.10 -64.30
C LEU A 565 -3.09 17.35 -64.34
N ALA A 566 -3.63 17.99 -63.30
CA ALA A 566 -4.87 18.76 -63.29
C ALA A 566 -4.68 19.98 -62.34
N ASP A 567 -5.55 21.00 -62.44
CA ASP A 567 -5.22 22.39 -62.06
C ASP A 567 -6.47 23.19 -61.60
N ALA A 568 -6.22 24.41 -61.12
CA ALA A 568 -7.12 25.54 -60.85
C ALA A 568 -7.99 25.50 -59.56
N SER A 569 -8.39 26.65 -58.96
CA SER A 569 -7.74 27.98 -58.81
C SER A 569 -8.53 28.86 -57.80
N SER A 570 -7.94 29.99 -57.35
CA SER A 570 -8.52 31.05 -56.48
C SER A 570 -8.89 30.66 -55.02
N GLY A 571 -8.62 31.46 -53.99
CA GLY A 571 -7.68 32.58 -53.86
C GLY A 571 -8.29 33.99 -53.79
N VAL A 572 -8.44 34.53 -52.58
CA VAL A 572 -8.53 35.99 -52.30
C VAL A 572 -7.74 36.30 -51.02
N THR A 573 -6.88 37.32 -51.07
CA THR A 573 -6.17 37.91 -49.92
C THR A 573 -6.40 39.41 -49.90
N THR A 574 -6.65 39.99 -48.72
CA THR A 574 -6.65 41.45 -48.52
C THR A 574 -5.98 41.82 -47.19
N ASN A 575 -4.79 42.42 -47.28
CA ASN A 575 -4.15 43.17 -46.19
C ASN A 575 -4.36 44.68 -46.44
N LEU A 576 -4.75 45.43 -45.41
CA LEU A 576 -4.47 46.86 -45.16
C LEU A 576 -4.82 47.09 -43.68
N LEU A 577 -3.85 47.36 -42.78
CA LEU A 577 -3.06 48.58 -42.58
C LEU A 577 -3.82 49.69 -41.82
N ILE A 578 -3.29 50.01 -40.62
CA ILE A 578 -3.16 51.35 -40.02
C ILE A 578 -4.46 52.17 -39.84
N ASP A 579 -4.84 52.43 -38.58
CA ASP A 579 -4.55 53.76 -38.01
C ASP A 579 -4.43 53.76 -36.47
N SER A 580 -3.90 54.85 -35.91
CA SER A 580 -3.64 55.07 -34.48
C SER A 580 -4.18 56.43 -34.04
N THR A 581 -5.06 56.48 -33.04
CA THR A 581 -5.47 57.75 -32.41
C THR A 581 -5.40 57.71 -30.88
N ASN A 582 -4.59 58.62 -30.33
CA ASN A 582 -4.61 59.02 -28.93
C ASN A 582 -5.80 59.95 -28.67
N THR A 583 -6.45 59.82 -27.51
CA THR A 583 -7.06 60.95 -26.81
C THR A 583 -6.89 60.83 -25.30
N ASN A 584 -5.93 61.58 -24.77
CA ASN A 584 -5.91 61.96 -23.35
C ASN A 584 -7.13 62.83 -23.02
N CYS A 585 -7.63 62.75 -21.79
CA CYS A 585 -8.24 63.92 -21.14
C CYS A 585 -8.06 63.86 -19.62
N ASN A 586 -7.73 65.01 -19.01
CA ASN A 586 -7.37 65.13 -17.59
C ASN A 586 -8.60 65.28 -16.67
N GLY A 587 -8.43 64.94 -15.38
CA GLY A 587 -9.45 65.12 -14.34
C GLY A 587 -8.85 65.19 -12.92
N SER A 588 -8.19 66.29 -12.58
CA SER A 588 -7.48 66.45 -11.29
C SER A 588 -8.43 66.62 -10.08
N GLY A 589 -8.15 65.96 -8.95
CA GLY A 589 -8.90 66.09 -7.69
C GLY A 589 -8.01 65.98 -6.44
N ASN A 590 -7.76 67.10 -5.77
CA ASN A 590 -6.58 67.32 -4.92
C ASN A 590 -6.81 67.11 -3.39
N ASN A 591 -5.70 66.89 -2.65
CA ASN A 591 -5.46 67.20 -1.22
C ASN A 591 -6.05 66.37 -0.04
N LYS A 592 -5.12 65.85 0.81
CA LYS A 592 -4.92 66.10 2.28
C LYS A 592 -6.05 65.76 3.29
N THR A 593 -5.82 65.43 4.59
CA THR A 593 -4.62 65.47 5.46
C THR A 593 -4.75 64.45 6.64
N SER A 594 -3.70 64.34 7.47
CA SER A 594 -3.65 63.82 8.87
C SER A 594 -4.99 63.67 9.64
N GLY A 595 -5.22 62.67 10.50
CA GLY A 595 -4.33 61.66 11.09
C GLY A 595 -4.01 61.94 12.58
N ARG A 596 -4.51 61.11 13.51
CA ARG A 596 -4.01 61.05 14.90
C ARG A 596 -4.40 59.78 15.66
N THR A 597 -3.45 59.35 16.51
CA THR A 597 -3.49 58.42 17.66
C THR A 597 -4.82 58.15 18.38
N GLY A 598 -5.02 56.90 18.81
CA GLY A 598 -5.96 56.53 19.89
C GLY A 598 -5.76 55.10 20.40
N ASN A 599 -5.23 54.93 21.61
CA ASN A 599 -5.39 53.68 22.38
C ASN A 599 -6.82 53.63 22.95
N ASP A 600 -7.41 52.43 23.08
CA ASP A 600 -7.72 51.90 24.42
C ASP A 600 -7.94 50.37 24.41
N SER A 601 -8.38 49.81 25.54
CA SER A 601 -8.12 48.42 25.94
C SER A 601 -9.25 47.78 26.77
N SER A 602 -9.73 46.62 26.32
CA SER A 602 -10.55 45.67 27.10
C SER A 602 -10.59 44.33 26.33
N LYS A 603 -10.15 43.19 26.87
CA LYS A 603 -10.69 42.40 28.01
C LYS A 603 -12.13 41.88 27.80
N ASN A 604 -12.23 40.67 27.23
CA ASN A 604 -12.75 39.41 27.82
C ASN A 604 -13.96 39.46 28.79
N PRO A 605 -14.73 38.34 28.93
CA PRO A 605 -15.07 37.28 27.97
C PRO A 605 -16.59 36.94 27.99
N TYR A 606 -17.04 35.94 27.22
CA TYR A 606 -18.19 35.11 27.63
C TYR A 606 -17.98 33.62 27.29
N ARG A 607 -18.52 32.74 28.13
CA ARG A 607 -18.37 31.28 28.09
C ARG A 607 -19.69 30.62 28.52
N THR A 608 -20.02 29.48 27.90
CA THR A 608 -21.07 28.51 28.28
C THR A 608 -22.50 29.04 28.48
N LYS A 609 -23.40 28.55 27.63
CA LYS A 609 -24.21 27.38 28.02
C LYS A 609 -23.91 26.21 27.09
#